data_AF-A0A4Q6BDL8-F1
#
_entry.id   AF-A0A4Q6BDL8-F1
#
_cell.length_a   1.000
_cell.length_b   1.000
_cell.length_c   1.000
_cell.angle_alpha   90.00
_cell.angle_beta   90.00
_cell.angle_gamma   90.00
#
_symmetry.space_group_name_H-M   'P 1'
#
loop_
_entity.id
_entity.type
_entity.pdbx_description
1 polymer ?
#
loop_
_entity_poly.entity_id
_entity_poly.type
_entity_poly.pdbx_seq_one_letter_code
_entity_poly.pdbx_strand_id
1 'polypeptide(L)' 'MPPDLPPRLELALEIIYRIEGVAAAKIWQWENRVAVAVRGVGHVEEQLLRRVEASLVSLAEPNETWDYGILVEE' A
#
# COMPACT_ATOMS: atom_id res chain seq x y z
N MET A 1 -4.63 -17.31 12.85
CA MET A 1 -5.44 -16.35 12.08
C MET A 1 -4.63 -15.07 12.08
N PRO A 2 -4.16 -14.55 10.93
CA PRO A 2 -3.52 -13.24 10.96
C PRO A 2 -4.56 -12.26 11.54
N PRO A 3 -4.14 -11.33 12.42
CA PRO A 3 -5.07 -10.43 13.07
C PRO A 3 -5.92 -9.75 12.01
N ASP A 4 -7.24 -9.78 12.17
CA ASP A 4 -8.22 -9.23 11.25
C ASP A 4 -7.79 -7.82 10.83
N LEU A 5 -7.22 -7.69 9.63
CA LEU A 5 -6.93 -6.39 9.05
C LEU A 5 -8.28 -5.69 8.93
N PRO A 6 -8.38 -4.38 9.22
CA PRO A 6 -9.61 -3.66 8.93
C PRO A 6 -10.00 -3.86 7.46
N PRO A 7 -11.30 -3.99 7.15
CA PRO A 7 -11.77 -4.24 5.78
C PRO A 7 -11.29 -3.16 4.79
N ARG A 8 -11.01 -1.96 5.29
CA ARG A 8 -10.41 -0.87 4.53
C ARG A 8 -8.98 -1.17 4.08
N LEU A 9 -8.16 -1.79 4.92
CA LEU A 9 -6.78 -2.17 4.59
C LEU A 9 -6.73 -3.44 3.75
N GLU A 10 -7.70 -4.35 3.92
CA GLU A 10 -7.89 -5.47 2.99
C GLU A 10 -8.19 -4.95 1.57
N LEU A 11 -9.15 -4.02 1.45
CA LEU A 11 -9.46 -3.36 0.19
C LEU A 11 -8.26 -2.61 -0.39
N ALA A 12 -7.46 -1.95 0.46
CA ALA A 12 -6.23 -1.29 0.03
C ALA A 12 -5.25 -2.29 -0.61
N LEU A 13 -5.02 -3.44 0.04
CA LEU A 13 -4.19 -4.51 -0.52
C LEU A 13 -4.75 -5.02 -1.85
N GLU A 14 -6.05 -5.26 -1.95
CA GLU A 14 -6.70 -5.70 -3.18
C GLU A 14 -6.51 -4.69 -4.33
N ILE A 15 -6.64 -3.39 -4.05
CA ILE A 15 -6.40 -2.33 -5.04
C ILE A 15 -4.94 -2.33 -5.47
N ILE A 16 -3.99 -2.44 -4.52
CA ILE A 16 -2.56 -2.46 -4.82
C ILE A 16 -2.21 -3.65 -5.73
N TYR A 17 -2.70 -4.85 -5.42
CA TYR A 17 -2.43 -6.05 -6.23
C TYR A 17 -3.07 -6.01 -7.62
N ARG A 18 -4.05 -5.13 -7.86
CA ARG A 18 -4.61 -4.89 -9.20
C ARG A 18 -3.76 -3.93 -10.04
N ILE A 19 -2.80 -3.22 -9.44
CA ILE A 19 -1.91 -2.31 -10.17
C ILE A 19 -0.90 -3.15 -10.96
N GLU A 20 -0.90 -2.96 -12.27
CA GLU A 20 0.06 -3.60 -13.16
C GLU A 20 1.49 -3.28 -12.71
N GLY A 21 2.28 -4.35 -12.54
CA GLY A 21 3.67 -4.25 -12.13
C GLY A 21 3.94 -4.51 -10.66
N VAL A 22 2.92 -4.65 -9.80
CA VAL A 22 3.12 -5.02 -8.39
C VAL A 22 3.42 -6.52 -8.28
N ALA A 23 4.57 -6.85 -7.69
CA ALA A 23 4.99 -8.21 -7.35
C ALA A 23 4.58 -8.61 -5.93
N ALA A 24 4.69 -7.66 -5.00
CA ALA A 24 4.41 -7.88 -3.58
C ALA A 24 3.98 -6.57 -2.94
N ALA A 25 3.15 -6.66 -1.91
CA ALA A 25 2.73 -5.51 -1.12
C ALA A 25 2.60 -5.90 0.35
N LYS A 26 2.92 -4.95 1.23
CA LYS A 26 2.79 -5.08 2.67
C LYS A 26 2.24 -3.78 3.25
N ILE A 27 1.29 -3.91 4.16
CA ILE A 27 0.70 -2.78 4.87
C ILE A 27 0.95 -2.94 6.36
N TRP A 28 1.30 -1.84 7.01
CA TRP A 28 1.37 -1.71 8.46
C TRP A 28 0.42 -0.61 8.90
N GLN A 29 -0.25 -0.82 10.03
CA GLN A 29 -1.15 0.14 10.63
C GLN A 29 -0.71 0.46 12.05
N TRP A 30 -0.73 1.74 12.37
CA TRP A 30 -0.65 2.31 13.71
C TRP A 30 -1.85 3.23 13.94
N GLU A 31 -2.00 3.75 15.15
CA GLU A 31 -3.21 4.46 15.62
C GLU A 31 -3.71 5.59 14.69
N ASN A 32 -2.81 6.35 14.06
CA ASN A 32 -3.16 7.41 13.09
C ASN A 32 -2.27 7.37 11.83
N ARG A 33 -1.67 6.22 11.54
CA ARG A 33 -0.69 6.10 10.46
C ARG A 33 -0.80 4.76 9.77
N VAL A 34 -0.73 4.77 8.45
CA VAL A 34 -0.66 3.58 7.60
C VAL A 34 0.62 3.66 6.78
N ALA A 35 1.45 2.63 6.81
CA ALA A 35 2.55 2.50 5.87
C ALA A 35 2.23 1.41 4.86
N VAL A 36 2.50 1.70 3.59
CA VAL A 36 2.33 0.77 2.48
C VAL A 36 3.68 0.61 1.80
N ALA A 37 4.23 -0.61 1.81
CA ALA A 37 5.39 -0.94 1.01
C ALA A 37 4.98 -1.81 -0.18
N VAL A 38 5.48 -1.48 -1.36
CA VAL A 38 5.23 -2.23 -2.60
C VAL A 38 6.52 -2.63 -3.27
N ARG A 39 6.54 -3.78 -3.91
CA ARG A 39 7.63 -4.25 -4.78
C ARG A 39 7.13 -4.29 -6.20
N GLY A 40 7.84 -3.64 -7.12
CA GLY A 40 7.57 -3.72 -8.55
C GLY A 40 8.31 -4.87 -9.25
N VAL A 41 7.82 -5.33 -10.40
CA VAL A 41 8.59 -6.18 -11.34
C VAL A 41 8.97 -5.36 -12.56
N GLY A 42 10.25 -4.97 -12.69
CA GLY A 42 10.74 -4.31 -13.90
C GLY A 42 10.20 -2.89 -14.17
N HIS A 43 9.46 -2.29 -13.22
CA HIS A 43 8.96 -0.92 -13.32
C HIS A 43 9.85 0.06 -12.54
N VAL A 44 9.82 1.32 -12.96
CA VAL A 44 10.42 2.43 -12.21
C VAL A 44 9.66 2.61 -10.90
N GLU A 45 10.35 2.39 -9.79
CA GLU A 45 9.82 2.38 -8.42
C GLU A 45 9.00 3.64 -8.09
N GLU A 46 9.48 4.82 -8.48
CA GLU A 46 8.77 6.09 -8.26
C GLU A 46 7.42 6.17 -9.00
N GLN A 47 7.34 5.63 -10.22
CA GLN A 47 6.08 5.63 -10.98
C GLN A 47 5.07 4.67 -10.37
N LEU A 48 5.54 3.52 -9.88
CA LEU A 48 4.71 2.56 -9.19
C LEU A 48 4.14 3.16 -7.90
N LEU A 49 4.98 3.81 -7.09
CA LEU A 49 4.56 4.47 -5.86
C LEU A 49 3.50 5.55 -6.11
N ARG A 50 3.69 6.40 -7.14
CA ARG A 50 2.68 7.41 -7.50
C ARG A 50 1.33 6.81 -7.89
N ARG A 51 1.32 5.67 -8.59
CA ARG A 51 0.08 4.96 -8.95
C ARG A 51 -0.61 4.37 -7.72
N VAL A 52 0.18 3.81 -6.80
CA VAL A 52 -0.30 3.27 -5.53
C VAL A 52 -0.91 4.39 -4.69
N GLU A 53 -0.19 5.49 -4.48
CA GLU A 53 -0.67 6.66 -3.73
C GLU A 53 -1.97 7.21 -4.33
N ALA A 54 -2.03 7.40 -5.66
CA ALA A 54 -3.22 7.89 -6.34
C ALA A 54 -4.43 6.94 -6.23
N SER A 55 -4.19 5.62 -6.12
CA SER A 55 -5.26 4.62 -6.00
C SER A 55 -5.81 4.51 -4.58
N LEU A 56 -5.01 4.92 -3.58
CA LEU A 56 -5.32 4.78 -2.16
C LEU A 56 -5.74 6.10 -1.50
N VAL A 57 -5.56 7.23 -2.18
CA VAL A 57 -5.95 8.56 -1.68
C VAL A 57 -7.40 8.64 -1.21
N SER A 58 -8.32 7.91 -1.85
CA SER A 58 -9.74 7.88 -1.48
C SER A 58 -10.05 7.03 -0.26
N LEU A 59 -9.09 6.21 0.20
CA LEU A 59 -9.24 5.37 1.39
C LEU A 59 -8.71 6.05 2.65
N ALA A 60 -7.90 7.12 2.54
CA ALA A 60 -7.32 7.81 3.68
C ALA A 60 -8.39 8.56 4.50
N GLU A 61 -8.39 8.37 5.82
CA GLU A 61 -9.25 9.13 6.74
C GLU A 61 -8.62 10.50 7.05
N PRO A 62 -9.42 11.54 7.36
CA PRO A 62 -8.94 12.93 7.49
C PRO A 62 -7.88 13.16 8.58
N ASN A 63 -7.76 12.25 9.56
CA ASN A 63 -6.76 12.30 10.64
C ASN A 63 -5.65 11.25 10.48
N GLU A 64 -5.58 10.58 9.33
CA GLU A 64 -4.67 9.47 9.12
C GLU A 64 -3.60 9.84 8.09
N THR A 65 -2.34 9.52 8.42
CA THR A 65 -1.21 9.73 7.52
C THR A 65 -0.87 8.44 6.79
N TRP A 66 -0.79 8.47 5.46
CA TRP A 66 -0.35 7.33 4.65
C TRP A 66 1.06 7.58 4.13
N ASP A 67 1.98 6.68 4.45
CA ASP A 67 3.35 6.68 3.96
C ASP A 67 3.56 5.53 2.97
N TYR A 68 4.21 5.82 1.85
CA TYR A 68 4.43 4.87 0.76
C TYR A 68 5.92 4.63 0.57
N GLY A 69 6.32 3.36 0.44
CA GLY A 69 7.72 2.98 0.28
C GLY A 69 7.90 1.75 -0.60
N ILE A 70 9.17 1.46 -0.91
CA ILE A 70 9.53 0.24 -1.64
C ILE A 70 9.78 -0.89 -0.65
N LEU A 71 9.20 -2.04 -0.94
CA LEU A 71 9.47 -3.27 -0.21
C LEU A 71 10.77 -3.89 -0.75
N VAL A 72 11.86 -3.67 -0.03
CA VAL A 72 13.14 -4.36 -0.25
C VAL A 72 13.12 -5.73 0.42
N GLU A 73 13.62 -6.75 -0.28
CA GLU A 73 13.91 -8.06 0.34
C GLU A 73 15.21 -7.93 1.15
N GLU A 74 15.16 -8.26 2.45
CA GLU A 74 16.35 -8.47 3.29
C GLU A 74 16.99 -9.82 2.99
#